data_AF-T1C279-F1
#
_entry.id   AF-T1C279-F1
#
_cell.length_a   1.000
_cell.length_b   1.000
_cell.length_c   1.000
_cell.angle_alpha   90.00
_cell.angle_beta   90.00
_cell.angle_gamma   90.00
#
_symmetry.space_group_name_H-M   'P 1'
#
loop_
_entity.id
_entity.type
_entity.pdbx_description
1 polymer ?
#
loop_
_entity_poly.entity_id
_entity_poly.type
_entity_poly.pdbx_seq_one_letter_code
_entity_poly.pdbx_strand_id
1 'polypeptide(L)'
;SDPLASLRERIDQLDHNIVELLNTRARIVVDIGKIKQQSNAPIYAPDREKIVLERIRKANKSVGGPLPDACLEAIYRELMSGSFSLEKPLRIAYLGPKGSFSHLASVKKFGSSVDHEPVADIAGVFDEVARGHADMGLAPIENYHHRRHCGNHGCLY
;
A
#
# COMPACT_ATOMS: atom_id res chain seq x y z
N SER A 1 17.73 28.34 -29.39
CA SER A 1 17.17 27.18 -28.65
C SER A 1 16.55 27.69 -27.38
N ASP A 2 15.32 27.29 -27.06
CA ASP A 2 14.64 27.65 -25.80
C ASP A 2 15.22 26.80 -24.66
N PRO A 3 15.92 27.40 -23.67
CA PRO A 3 16.49 26.65 -22.55
C PRO A 3 15.44 25.88 -21.75
N LEU A 4 14.20 26.36 -21.70
CA LEU A 4 13.10 25.68 -21.02
C LEU A 4 12.68 24.39 -21.74
N ALA A 5 12.61 24.44 -23.08
CA ALA A 5 12.27 23.27 -23.89
C ALA A 5 13.26 22.13 -23.69
N SER A 6 14.57 22.43 -23.69
CA SER A 6 15.61 21.41 -23.48
C SER A 6 15.54 20.77 -22.08
N LEU A 7 15.20 21.53 -21.04
CA LEU A 7 15.00 20.97 -19.71
C LEU A 7 13.77 20.05 -19.65
N ARG A 8 12.70 20.38 -20.36
CA ARG A 8 11.49 19.53 -20.44
C ARG A 8 11.77 18.21 -21.16
N GLU A 9 12.48 18.24 -22.29
CA GLU A 9 12.90 17.00 -22.99
C GLU A 9 13.71 16.07 -22.08
N ARG A 10 14.58 16.65 -21.23
CA ARG A 10 15.33 15.87 -20.24
C ARG A 10 14.43 15.26 -19.16
N ILE A 11 13.40 15.99 -18.73
CA ILE A 11 12.40 15.46 -17.79
C ILE A 11 11.61 14.32 -18.46
N ASP A 12 11.13 14.51 -19.69
CA ASP A 12 10.36 13.51 -20.42
C ASP A 12 11.16 12.19 -20.57
N GLN A 13 12.46 12.30 -20.87
CA GLN A 13 13.34 11.14 -20.94
C GLN A 13 13.53 10.46 -19.57
N LEU A 14 13.66 11.23 -18.49
CA LEU A 14 13.74 10.69 -17.14
C LEU A 14 12.44 10.00 -16.72
N ASP A 15 11.29 10.59 -17.05
CA ASP A 15 9.98 10.02 -16.76
C ASP A 15 9.77 8.69 -17.50
N HIS A 16 10.22 8.61 -18.76
CA HIS A 16 10.23 7.34 -19.49
C HIS A 16 11.07 6.27 -18.76
N ASN A 17 12.29 6.62 -18.36
CA ASN A 17 13.17 5.71 -17.63
C ASN A 17 12.56 5.29 -16.28
N ILE A 18 11.89 6.20 -15.57
CA ILE A 18 11.17 5.89 -14.33
C ILE A 18 10.08 4.86 -14.62
N VAL A 19 9.25 5.05 -15.65
CA VAL A 19 8.20 4.09 -16.03
C VAL A 19 8.76 2.71 -16.34
N GLU A 20 9.88 2.63 -17.07
CA GLU A 20 10.55 1.36 -17.36
C GLU A 20 11.05 0.66 -16.09
N LEU A 21 11.69 1.39 -15.18
CA LEU A 21 12.19 0.87 -13.92
C LEU A 21 11.05 0.39 -13.00
N LEU A 22 9.97 1.16 -12.93
CA LEU A 22 8.78 0.80 -12.15
C LEU A 22 8.12 -0.47 -12.68
N ASN A 23 7.98 -0.61 -14.00
CA ASN A 23 7.43 -1.83 -14.61
C ASN A 23 8.36 -3.03 -14.48
N THR A 24 9.68 -2.82 -14.54
CA THR A 24 10.65 -3.88 -14.27
C THR A 24 10.51 -4.39 -12.83
N ARG A 25 10.39 -3.48 -11.86
CA ARG A 25 10.07 -3.84 -10.47
C ARG A 25 8.73 -4.58 -10.35
N ALA A 26 7.70 -4.13 -11.05
CA ALA A 26 6.36 -4.73 -11.03
C ALA A 26 6.38 -6.18 -11.56
N ARG A 27 7.14 -6.49 -12.60
CA ARG A 27 7.32 -7.87 -13.10
C ARG A 27 7.91 -8.79 -12.05
N ILE A 28 8.89 -8.32 -11.28
CA ILE A 28 9.45 -9.08 -10.15
C ILE A 28 8.37 -9.32 -9.07
N VAL A 29 7.50 -8.34 -8.82
CA VAL A 29 6.39 -8.51 -7.87
C VAL A 29 5.40 -9.57 -8.36
N VAL A 30 5.07 -9.61 -9.65
CA VAL A 30 4.24 -10.68 -10.24
C VAL A 30 4.84 -12.06 -9.97
N ASP A 31 6.15 -12.22 -10.17
CA ASP A 31 6.82 -13.50 -9.93
C ASP A 31 6.85 -13.85 -8.43
N ILE A 32 7.04 -12.87 -7.55
CA ILE A 32 6.88 -13.04 -6.09
C ILE A 32 5.45 -13.49 -5.75
N GLY A 33 4.44 -12.89 -6.37
CA GLY A 33 3.03 -13.24 -6.19
C GLY A 33 2.76 -14.71 -6.51
N LYS A 34 3.29 -15.23 -7.62
CA LYS A 34 3.19 -16.65 -8.00
C LYS A 34 3.79 -17.57 -6.93
N ILE A 35 4.94 -17.21 -6.36
CA ILE A 35 5.61 -17.98 -5.29
C ILE A 35 4.79 -17.95 -3.99
N LYS A 36 4.24 -16.78 -3.62
CA LYS A 36 3.40 -16.64 -2.42
C LYS A 36 2.11 -17.45 -2.53
N GLN A 37 1.48 -17.48 -3.71
CA GLN A 37 0.28 -18.28 -3.97
C GLN A 37 0.53 -19.79 -3.74
N GLN A 38 1.72 -20.29 -4.13
CA GLN A 38 2.10 -21.69 -3.91
C GLN A 38 2.40 -22.02 -2.44
N SER A 39 2.82 -21.03 -1.66
CA SER A 39 3.23 -21.18 -0.25
C SER A 39 2.19 -20.70 0.75
N ASN A 40 1.03 -20.24 0.27
CA ASN A 40 -0.02 -19.58 1.06
C ASN A 40 0.52 -18.44 1.95
N ALA A 41 1.56 -17.74 1.48
CA ALA A 41 2.16 -16.63 2.20
C ALA A 41 1.32 -15.35 2.06
N PRO A 42 1.29 -14.46 3.08
CA PRO A 42 0.47 -13.27 3.03
C PRO A 42 0.94 -12.29 1.94
N ILE A 43 -0.02 -11.70 1.24
CA ILE A 43 0.22 -10.68 0.21
C ILE A 43 0.72 -9.39 0.87
N TYR A 44 -0.01 -8.91 1.89
CA TYR A 44 0.39 -7.76 2.70
C TYR A 44 1.38 -8.17 3.81
N ALA A 45 2.57 -7.56 3.80
CA ALA A 45 3.64 -7.83 4.76
C ALA A 45 4.22 -6.51 5.32
N PRO A 46 3.72 -6.00 6.46
CA PRO A 46 4.09 -4.68 6.99
C PRO A 46 5.58 -4.58 7.37
N ASP A 47 6.19 -5.67 7.85
CA ASP A 47 7.63 -5.69 8.14
C ASP A 47 8.46 -5.52 6.88
N ARG A 48 8.00 -6.11 5.76
CA ARG A 48 8.66 -5.95 4.47
C ARG A 48 8.55 -4.51 3.97
N GLU A 49 7.39 -3.87 4.15
CA GLU A 49 7.14 -2.46 3.83
C GLU A 49 8.13 -1.56 4.58
N LYS A 50 8.29 -1.76 5.90
CA LYS A 50 9.24 -1.00 6.73
C LYS A 50 10.67 -1.12 6.21
N ILE A 51 11.12 -2.32 5.87
CA ILE A 51 12.46 -2.56 5.30
C ILE A 51 12.63 -1.83 3.95
N VAL A 52 11.61 -1.82 3.09
CA VAL A 52 11.67 -1.07 1.82
C VAL A 52 11.86 0.41 2.09
N LEU A 53 11.01 1.01 2.93
CA LEU A 53 11.07 2.45 3.23
C LEU A 53 12.41 2.86 3.86
N GLU A 54 12.95 2.05 4.77
CA GLU A 54 14.29 2.29 5.33
C GLU A 54 15.39 2.27 4.26
N ARG A 55 15.32 1.34 3.30
CA ARG A 55 16.28 1.30 2.17
C ARG A 55 16.15 2.53 1.28
N ILE A 56 14.94 3.02 1.04
CA ILE A 56 14.72 4.23 0.24
C ILE A 56 15.27 5.47 0.92
N ARG A 57 15.07 5.65 2.24
CA ARG A 57 15.72 6.74 3.00
C ARG A 57 17.24 6.69 2.87
N LYS A 58 17.83 5.51 3.03
CA LYS A 58 19.29 5.33 2.89
C LYS A 58 19.76 5.67 1.47
N ALA A 59 19.03 5.23 0.44
CA ALA A 59 19.33 5.55 -0.95
C ALA A 59 19.22 7.05 -1.23
N ASN A 60 18.17 7.72 -0.74
CA ASN A 60 18.00 9.17 -0.90
C ASN A 60 19.18 9.96 -0.33
N LYS A 61 19.60 9.62 0.90
CA LYS A 61 20.77 10.21 1.55
C LYS A 61 22.06 9.96 0.77
N SER A 62 22.23 8.77 0.21
CA SER A 62 23.40 8.42 -0.59
C SER A 62 23.46 9.18 -1.92
N VAL A 63 22.32 9.43 -2.56
CA VAL A 63 22.24 10.17 -3.83
C VAL A 63 22.37 11.68 -3.59
N GLY A 64 21.97 12.18 -2.43
CA GLY A 64 22.04 13.61 -2.10
C GLY A 64 21.02 14.45 -2.89
N GLY A 65 19.86 13.87 -3.22
CA GLY A 65 18.82 14.52 -4.02
C GLY A 65 18.03 15.59 -3.25
N PRO A 66 17.36 16.52 -3.96
CA PRO A 66 16.61 17.61 -3.35
C PRO A 66 15.25 17.20 -2.76
N LEU A 67 14.80 15.97 -2.96
CA LEU A 67 13.53 15.48 -2.45
C LEU A 67 13.64 15.08 -0.97
N PRO A 68 12.68 15.45 -0.11
CA PRO A 68 12.65 14.99 1.27
C PRO A 68 12.28 13.50 1.35
N ASP A 69 12.77 12.82 2.39
CA ASP A 69 12.48 11.39 2.64
C ASP A 69 10.97 11.10 2.62
N ALA A 70 10.16 11.99 3.18
CA ALA A 70 8.70 11.86 3.22
C ALA A 70 8.05 11.78 1.82
N CYS A 71 8.60 12.50 0.83
CA CYS A 71 8.08 12.47 -0.54
C CYS A 71 8.34 11.10 -1.18
N LEU A 72 9.57 10.60 -1.07
CA LEU A 72 9.92 9.29 -1.60
C LEU A 72 9.16 8.17 -0.88
N GLU A 73 8.97 8.25 0.43
CA GLU A 73 8.17 7.28 1.16
C GLU A 73 6.72 7.24 0.67
N ALA A 74 6.10 8.39 0.40
CA ALA A 74 4.75 8.45 -0.15
C ALA A 74 4.67 7.78 -1.53
N ILE A 75 5.61 8.08 -2.43
CA ILE A 75 5.71 7.45 -3.75
C ILE A 75 5.86 5.93 -3.62
N TYR A 76 6.74 5.47 -2.73
CA TYR A 76 6.97 4.03 -2.56
C TYR A 76 5.80 3.30 -1.89
N ARG A 77 5.06 3.95 -0.98
CA ARG A 77 3.83 3.39 -0.41
C ARG A 77 2.78 3.17 -1.50
N GLU A 78 2.56 4.16 -2.37
CA GLU A 78 1.59 4.01 -3.46
C GLU A 78 2.06 2.99 -4.50
N LEU A 79 3.36 2.97 -4.81
CA LEU A 79 3.93 1.95 -5.68
C LEU A 79 3.72 0.53 -5.12
N MET A 80 3.92 0.34 -3.80
CA MET A 80 3.65 -0.94 -3.14
C MET A 80 2.16 -1.28 -3.15
N SER A 81 1.29 -0.28 -2.88
CA SER A 81 -0.17 -0.41 -2.94
C SER A 81 -0.65 -0.91 -4.30
N GLY A 82 -0.25 -0.22 -5.38
CA GLY A 82 -0.60 -0.61 -6.74
C GLY A 82 -0.06 -1.99 -7.12
N SER A 83 1.07 -2.40 -6.55
CA SER A 83 1.65 -3.72 -6.79
C SER A 83 0.82 -4.86 -6.17
N PHE A 84 0.01 -4.61 -5.13
CA PHE A 84 -0.81 -5.68 -4.53
C PHE A 84 -1.78 -6.29 -5.54
N SER A 85 -2.42 -5.45 -6.37
CA SER A 85 -3.32 -5.89 -7.43
C SER A 85 -2.69 -6.88 -8.42
N LEU A 86 -1.36 -6.82 -8.59
CA LEU A 86 -0.60 -7.70 -9.47
C LEU A 86 -0.35 -9.09 -8.84
N GLU A 87 -0.41 -9.20 -7.52
CA GLU A 87 -0.29 -10.47 -6.79
C GLU A 87 -1.68 -11.05 -6.48
N LYS A 88 -2.55 -10.24 -5.88
CA LYS A 88 -3.95 -10.50 -5.55
C LYS A 88 -4.61 -9.16 -5.16
N PRO A 89 -5.74 -8.75 -5.77
CA PRO A 89 -6.50 -7.58 -5.31
C PRO A 89 -6.83 -7.70 -3.81
N LEU A 90 -6.43 -6.70 -3.03
CA LEU A 90 -6.73 -6.65 -1.60
C LEU A 90 -8.02 -5.87 -1.37
N ARG A 91 -8.92 -6.44 -0.56
CA ARG A 91 -10.10 -5.73 -0.04
C ARG A 91 -9.93 -5.40 1.44
N ILE A 92 -10.05 -4.12 1.76
CA ILE A 92 -9.86 -3.57 3.11
C ILE A 92 -11.20 -3.03 3.63
N ALA A 93 -11.78 -3.70 4.62
CA ALA A 93 -12.98 -3.22 5.30
C ALA A 93 -12.62 -2.10 6.30
N TYR A 94 -13.40 -1.03 6.33
CA TYR A 94 -13.19 0.08 7.27
C TYR A 94 -14.49 0.66 7.81
N LEU A 95 -14.46 1.17 9.04
CA LEU A 95 -15.64 1.74 9.70
C LEU A 95 -16.12 3.06 9.06
N GLY A 96 -17.40 3.11 8.72
CA GLY A 96 -18.10 4.32 8.30
C GLY A 96 -17.99 4.62 6.80
N PRO A 97 -18.55 5.76 6.35
CA PRO A 97 -18.62 6.10 4.94
C PRO A 97 -17.26 6.54 4.37
N LYS A 98 -17.14 6.55 3.04
CA LYS A 98 -16.01 7.16 2.34
C LYS A 98 -15.78 8.60 2.81
N GLY A 99 -14.52 8.93 3.10
CA GLY A 99 -14.12 10.21 3.66
C GLY A 99 -14.10 10.26 5.21
N SER A 100 -14.54 9.20 5.89
CA SER A 100 -14.38 9.08 7.35
C SER A 100 -12.90 9.02 7.77
N PHE A 101 -12.64 9.20 9.07
CA PHE A 101 -11.29 9.01 9.61
C PHE A 101 -10.72 7.62 9.33
N SER A 102 -11.54 6.57 9.44
CA SER A 102 -11.13 5.21 9.12
C SER A 102 -10.87 5.02 7.62
N HIS A 103 -11.64 5.65 6.74
CA HIS A 103 -11.33 5.65 5.30
C HIS A 103 -9.95 6.28 5.04
N LEU A 104 -9.68 7.46 5.60
CA LEU A 104 -8.39 8.15 5.42
C LEU A 104 -7.22 7.38 6.03
N ALA A 105 -7.41 6.76 7.19
CA ALA A 105 -6.43 5.91 7.83
C ALA A 105 -6.15 4.65 7.00
N SER A 106 -7.19 4.05 6.40
CA SER A 106 -7.07 2.91 5.48
C SER A 106 -6.24 3.29 4.25
N VAL A 107 -6.58 4.39 3.59
CA VAL A 107 -5.81 4.90 2.43
C VAL A 107 -4.36 5.20 2.82
N LYS A 108 -4.11 5.80 3.99
CA LYS A 108 -2.75 6.07 4.47
C LYS A 108 -1.94 4.79 4.72
N LYS A 109 -2.60 3.73 5.19
CA LYS A 109 -1.94 2.47 5.57
C LYS A 109 -1.72 1.54 4.37
N PHE A 110 -2.73 1.39 3.53
CA PHE A 110 -2.75 0.41 2.44
C PHE A 110 -2.58 1.04 1.05
N GLY A 111 -2.56 2.37 0.97
CA GLY A 111 -2.54 3.13 -0.28
C GLY A 111 -3.91 3.23 -0.94
N SER A 112 -3.97 3.98 -2.04
CA SER A 112 -5.23 4.25 -2.73
C SER A 112 -5.63 3.20 -3.75
N SER A 113 -4.69 2.34 -4.15
CA SER A 113 -4.85 1.36 -5.23
C SER A 113 -5.45 0.00 -4.79
N VAL A 114 -5.99 -0.09 -3.57
CA VAL A 114 -6.69 -1.29 -3.06
C VAL A 114 -8.20 -1.03 -2.97
N ASP A 115 -9.00 -2.10 -2.90
CA ASP A 115 -10.44 -1.99 -2.73
C ASP A 115 -10.78 -1.62 -1.29
N HIS A 116 -11.32 -0.43 -1.07
CA HIS A 116 -11.74 0.04 0.25
C HIS A 116 -13.24 -0.16 0.43
N GLU A 117 -13.63 -1.03 1.36
CA GLU A 117 -15.02 -1.40 1.62
C GLU A 117 -15.56 -0.70 2.88
N PRO A 118 -16.51 0.24 2.76
CA PRO A 118 -17.14 0.86 3.92
C PRO A 118 -18.07 -0.13 4.63
N VAL A 119 -17.96 -0.23 5.95
CA VAL A 119 -18.89 -1.00 6.78
C VAL A 119 -19.55 -0.14 7.84
N ALA A 120 -20.81 -0.45 8.15
CA ALA A 120 -21.66 0.40 8.97
C ALA A 120 -21.23 0.45 10.44
N ASP A 121 -20.67 -0.64 10.96
CA ASP A 121 -20.26 -0.75 12.36
C ASP A 121 -18.99 -1.62 12.51
N ILE A 122 -18.42 -1.60 13.72
CA ILE A 122 -17.18 -2.33 14.04
C ILE A 122 -17.39 -3.85 13.93
N ALA A 123 -18.55 -4.37 14.29
CA ALA A 123 -18.84 -5.80 14.17
C ALA A 123 -18.82 -6.22 12.69
N GLY A 124 -19.33 -5.38 11.80
CA GLY A 124 -19.23 -5.53 10.36
C GLY A 124 -17.79 -5.65 9.86
N VAL A 125 -16.85 -4.85 10.39
CA VAL A 125 -15.42 -4.98 10.03
C VAL A 125 -14.92 -6.39 10.33
N PHE A 126 -15.25 -6.90 11.52
CA PHE A 126 -14.83 -8.24 11.95
C PHE A 126 -15.51 -9.35 11.15
N ASP A 127 -16.80 -9.22 10.89
CA ASP A 127 -17.58 -10.19 10.13
C ASP A 127 -17.09 -10.31 8.68
N GLU A 128 -16.79 -9.18 8.03
CA GLU A 128 -16.28 -9.17 6.65
C GLU A 128 -14.92 -9.89 6.54
N VAL A 129 -14.04 -9.70 7.51
CA VAL A 129 -12.75 -10.41 7.57
C VAL A 129 -12.95 -11.89 7.91
N ALA A 130 -13.78 -12.21 8.91
CA ALA A 130 -14.00 -13.58 9.36
C ALA A 130 -14.67 -14.46 8.30
N ARG A 131 -15.53 -13.87 7.46
CA ARG A 131 -16.18 -14.54 6.32
C ARG A 131 -15.32 -14.59 5.06
N GLY A 132 -14.15 -13.95 5.08
CA GLY A 132 -13.26 -13.85 3.92
C GLY A 132 -13.80 -12.94 2.80
N HIS A 133 -14.77 -12.08 3.11
CA HIS A 133 -15.26 -11.06 2.17
C HIS A 133 -14.27 -9.92 2.01
N ALA A 134 -13.51 -9.61 3.07
CA ALA A 134 -12.37 -8.70 3.08
C ALA A 134 -11.09 -9.43 3.51
N ASP A 135 -9.95 -9.04 2.96
CA ASP A 135 -8.64 -9.59 3.34
C ASP A 135 -8.18 -9.03 4.68
N MET A 136 -8.53 -7.78 4.99
CA MET A 136 -8.15 -7.08 6.21
C MET A 136 -9.22 -6.10 6.67
N GLY A 137 -9.22 -5.80 7.97
CA GLY A 137 -10.14 -4.86 8.59
C GLY A 137 -9.40 -3.77 9.37
N LEU A 138 -9.86 -2.53 9.24
CA LEU A 138 -9.41 -1.39 10.03
C LEU A 138 -10.51 -0.93 11.00
N ALA A 139 -10.27 -1.10 12.29
CA ALA A 139 -11.20 -0.72 13.35
C ALA A 139 -10.53 0.31 14.30
N PRO A 140 -11.22 1.41 14.68
CA PRO A 140 -10.65 2.39 15.60
C PRO A 140 -10.45 1.82 17.01
N ILE A 141 -9.33 2.19 17.62
CA ILE A 141 -8.89 1.77 18.95
C ILE A 141 -9.85 2.19 20.07
N GLU A 142 -10.67 3.23 19.91
CA GLU A 142 -11.41 3.84 21.02
C GLU A 142 -12.52 2.94 21.65
N ASN A 143 -12.89 1.81 21.03
CA ASN A 143 -14.01 0.97 21.48
C ASN A 143 -13.57 -0.42 22.00
N TYR A 144 -12.58 -0.48 22.89
CA TYR A 144 -11.98 -1.73 23.42
C TYR A 144 -12.89 -2.63 24.30
N HIS A 145 -14.20 -2.40 24.41
CA HIS A 145 -15.10 -3.21 25.26
C HIS A 145 -15.65 -4.49 24.61
N HIS A 146 -15.35 -4.76 23.34
CA HIS A 146 -15.73 -6.03 22.69
C HIS A 146 -14.52 -6.70 22.02
N ARG A 147 -13.75 -7.46 22.79
CA ARG A 147 -12.79 -8.43 22.25
C ARG A 147 -13.56 -9.60 21.63
N ARG A 148 -13.78 -9.59 20.32
CA ARG A 148 -13.94 -10.82 19.54
C ARG A 148 -12.61 -11.13 18.87
N HIS A 149 -12.11 -12.35 19.05
CA HIS A 149 -10.89 -12.82 18.41
C HIS A 149 -11.03 -12.75 16.88
N CYS A 150 -10.28 -11.86 16.23
CA CYS A 150 -9.95 -12.08 14.82
C CYS A 150 -9.07 -13.33 14.78
N GLY A 151 -9.49 -14.35 14.04
CA GLY A 151 -8.64 -15.50 13.73
C GLY A 151 -7.41 -15.10 12.90
N ASN A 152 -6.80 -16.05 12.19
CA ASN A 152 -5.57 -15.88 11.41
C ASN A 152 -5.56 -14.78 10.31
N HIS A 153 -6.59 -13.93 10.20
CA HIS A 153 -6.82 -12.98 9.11
C HIS A 153 -6.67 -11.50 9.51
N GLY A 154 -6.09 -11.20 10.69
CA GLY A 154 -5.43 -9.91 11.00
C GLY A 154 -6.31 -8.65 10.92
N CYS A 155 -6.86 -8.22 12.06
CA CYS A 155 -7.43 -6.88 12.21
C CYS A 155 -6.34 -5.89 12.65
N LEU A 156 -6.22 -4.76 11.96
CA LEU A 156 -5.32 -3.68 12.36
C LEU A 156 -6.07 -2.65 13.19
N TYR A 157 -5.44 -2.27 14.30
CA TYR A 157 -5.87 -1.23 15.23
C TYR A 157 -5.08 0.05 14.98
#